data_AF-A0A6H0XLL7-F1
#
_entry.id   AF-A0A6H0XLL7-F1
#
_cell.length_a   1.000
_cell.length_b   1.000
_cell.length_c   1.000
_cell.angle_alpha   90.00
_cell.angle_beta   90.00
_cell.angle_gamma   90.00
#
_symmetry.space_group_name_H-M   'P 1'
#
loop_
_entity.id
_entity.type
_entity.pdbx_description
1 polymer ?
#
loop_
_entity_poly.entity_id
_entity_poly.type
_entity_poly.pdbx_seq_one_letter_code
_entity_poly.pdbx_strand_id
1 'polypeptide(L)'
;MAIFGRKGKKAAKEAEKAAAQETNTTDNEKSGRDTPESQQGHKGNPFATPKFSEPPSRDPQDSTESGSGYFPPVQTKSYVPRRRKFVSARLKEGELDDKPWVRGKDDPNYKRRRWEKAMFWICIALGVVIGAAICAFEYMSVSTGVFCPIWEDDFHSIDTSAWNYEWQRGGFGTGSFEWTTDDPKNAYTDANGLHIVPTLTTDSTNITLDQIYDGYVINMTTDKTCTSTDYTMCSIRSNKTSGDIINPVRSARLTTRHKKTIKYGRVEVVAKMPQGDWLWPAIWMMPDTEAYGAWPMSGEIDIAESRGNSPDNYTDGRNSVISALHWGPSPLTDGFWRTSGKHNIKRTDYSKAFHTYGLEWTQDYLFTYIDSKLLQVFFIKFNDGSGNMWNRGDFGSALANRSALFNPWSQTGLANTPFDQEFYLILDVAVGGTNGYWPDGVSNKPWGDGSLTSPKSFYDARNIWLPTWGAGDARGMTVKSVKMSKAGAC
;
A
#
# COMPACT_ATOMS: atom_id res chain seq x y z
N MET A 1 24.74 46.07 43.72
CA MET A 1 23.36 46.01 44.27
C MET A 1 22.86 44.58 44.03
N ALA A 2 23.14 43.55 44.82
CA ALA A 2 22.87 43.35 46.25
C ALA A 2 21.43 43.74 46.62
N ILE A 3 20.54 42.75 46.81
CA ILE A 3 19.80 42.47 48.08
C ILE A 3 18.67 41.42 47.86
N PHE A 4 18.85 40.24 48.52
CA PHE A 4 17.85 39.29 49.11
C PHE A 4 16.93 38.47 48.17
N GLY A 5 16.59 37.20 48.45
CA GLY A 5 16.85 36.33 49.60
C GLY A 5 15.95 35.08 49.58
N ARG A 6 16.49 33.95 50.04
CA ARG A 6 15.87 32.62 50.24
C ARG A 6 14.64 32.63 51.15
N LYS A 7 13.59 31.88 50.79
CA LYS A 7 12.68 31.04 51.63
C LYS A 7 12.01 30.05 50.67
N GLY A 8 11.80 28.75 50.89
CA GLY A 8 12.03 27.82 51.99
C GLY A 8 11.29 26.52 51.62
N LYS A 9 11.93 25.37 51.77
CA LYS A 9 11.33 24.04 51.62
C LYS A 9 10.28 23.78 52.72
N LYS A 10 9.06 23.39 52.32
CA LYS A 10 8.00 22.62 53.03
C LYS A 10 6.81 22.64 52.04
N ALA A 11 6.18 21.58 51.59
CA ALA A 11 5.95 20.26 52.18
C ALA A 11 5.76 19.22 51.07
N ALA A 12 6.35 18.04 51.27
CA ALA A 12 5.86 16.80 50.72
C ALA A 12 4.96 16.15 51.80
N LYS A 13 3.68 15.95 51.50
CA LYS A 13 2.74 14.95 52.04
C LYS A 13 1.31 15.41 51.73
N GLU A 14 0.45 14.44 51.45
CA GLU A 14 -1.00 14.53 51.18
C GLU A 14 -1.42 14.66 49.70
N ALA A 15 -1.54 13.52 49.02
CA ALA A 15 -2.80 13.06 48.43
C ALA A 15 -2.67 11.61 47.92
N GLU A 16 -2.34 10.71 48.85
CA GLU A 16 -2.59 9.28 48.74
C GLU A 16 -4.03 9.06 49.27
N LYS A 17 -5.02 9.01 48.37
CA LYS A 17 -6.40 8.54 48.63
C LYS A 17 -7.23 8.56 47.33
N ALA A 18 -7.17 7.48 46.55
CA ALA A 18 -8.24 7.05 45.64
C ALA A 18 -7.90 5.67 45.05
N ALA A 19 -7.87 4.64 45.90
CA ALA A 19 -7.96 3.25 45.49
C ALA A 19 -8.79 2.52 46.55
N ALA A 20 -10.04 2.18 46.23
CA ALA A 20 -10.81 1.06 46.77
C ALA A 20 -12.23 1.06 46.20
N GLN A 21 -12.75 -0.15 45.92
CA GLN A 21 -14.06 -0.54 45.40
C GLN A 21 -14.12 -0.47 43.85
N GLU A 22 -14.26 -1.57 43.10
CA GLU A 22 -15.09 -2.75 43.33
C GLU A 22 -14.40 -4.06 42.91
N THR A 23 -14.53 -5.08 43.75
CA THR A 23 -14.35 -6.51 43.45
C THR A 23 -15.71 -7.18 43.49
N ASN A 24 -16.06 -7.96 42.46
CA ASN A 24 -16.53 -9.35 42.57
C ASN A 24 -17.20 -9.80 41.28
N THR A 25 -16.65 -10.83 40.64
CA THR A 25 -17.40 -12.08 40.40
C THR A 25 -16.41 -13.17 40.00
N THR A 26 -16.51 -14.28 40.72
CA THR A 26 -15.69 -15.48 40.63
C THR A 26 -16.33 -16.54 39.73
N ASP A 27 -15.50 -17.53 39.41
CA ASP A 27 -15.84 -18.93 39.12
C ASP A 27 -16.19 -19.31 37.68
N ASN A 28 -15.20 -19.96 37.03
CA ASN A 28 -15.48 -21.03 36.07
C ASN A 28 -14.42 -22.12 36.22
N GLU A 29 -14.82 -23.25 36.78
CA GLU A 29 -14.06 -24.50 36.77
C GLU A 29 -15.02 -25.66 36.45
N LYS A 30 -14.66 -26.43 35.41
CA LYS A 30 -14.90 -27.88 35.14
C LYS A 30 -15.07 -28.11 33.63
N SER A 31 -14.10 -28.73 32.97
CA SER A 31 -13.80 -30.18 32.95
C SER A 31 -14.79 -30.98 32.11
N GLY A 32 -14.31 -31.53 31.00
CA GLY A 32 -14.97 -32.61 30.27
C GLY A 32 -14.28 -32.94 28.95
N ARG A 33 -13.36 -33.91 28.98
CA ARG A 33 -12.89 -34.66 27.80
C ARG A 33 -14.07 -35.42 27.19
N ASP A 34 -14.08 -35.58 25.86
CA ASP A 34 -14.00 -36.89 25.20
C ASP A 34 -14.10 -36.76 23.66
N THR A 35 -13.10 -37.32 22.99
CA THR A 35 -13.07 -37.76 21.59
C THR A 35 -13.32 -39.29 21.55
N PRO A 36 -13.42 -39.98 20.40
CA PRO A 36 -13.84 -39.64 19.03
C PRO A 36 -14.76 -40.73 18.39
N GLU A 37 -15.35 -40.48 17.20
CA GLU A 37 -15.53 -41.47 16.10
C GLU A 37 -16.27 -40.79 14.92
N SER A 38 -15.64 -40.61 13.75
CA SER A 38 -15.67 -41.49 12.57
C SER A 38 -17.05 -41.60 11.88
N GLN A 39 -17.18 -41.05 10.67
CA GLN A 39 -17.44 -41.81 9.43
C GLN A 39 -17.64 -40.90 8.20
N GLN A 40 -16.89 -41.22 7.14
CA GLN A 40 -17.25 -41.27 5.71
C GLN A 40 -18.30 -40.25 5.19
N GLY A 41 -18.04 -39.36 4.24
CA GLY A 41 -17.36 -39.59 2.97
C GLY A 41 -18.33 -40.09 1.88
N HIS A 42 -19.15 -39.22 1.28
CA HIS A 42 -19.64 -39.45 -0.08
C HIS A 42 -19.86 -38.17 -0.89
N LYS A 43 -19.14 -38.12 -2.02
CA LYS A 43 -19.23 -37.14 -3.10
C LYS A 43 -20.60 -37.22 -3.78
N GLY A 44 -21.39 -36.16 -3.70
CA GLY A 44 -22.61 -35.98 -4.49
C GLY A 44 -22.31 -35.39 -5.87
N ASN A 45 -22.93 -35.97 -6.90
CA ASN A 45 -22.86 -35.54 -8.30
C ASN A 45 -23.43 -34.12 -8.48
N PRO A 46 -22.70 -33.16 -9.09
CA PRO A 46 -23.14 -31.77 -9.25
C PRO A 46 -24.27 -31.58 -10.29
N PHE A 47 -24.76 -32.64 -10.95
CA PHE A 47 -25.82 -32.56 -11.97
C PHE A 47 -27.18 -33.16 -11.56
N ALA A 48 -27.40 -33.45 -10.26
CA ALA A 48 -28.71 -33.94 -9.80
C ALA A 48 -29.69 -32.80 -9.51
N THR A 49 -30.90 -32.86 -10.09
CA THR A 49 -32.00 -31.92 -9.83
C THR A 49 -32.58 -32.11 -8.42
N PRO A 50 -32.77 -31.06 -7.59
CA PRO A 50 -33.32 -31.19 -6.24
C PRO A 50 -34.81 -31.57 -6.25
N LYS A 51 -35.22 -32.42 -5.29
CA LYS A 51 -36.64 -32.71 -4.98
C LYS A 51 -37.24 -31.55 -4.17
N PHE A 52 -38.48 -31.19 -4.52
CA PHE A 52 -39.28 -30.10 -3.97
C PHE A 52 -39.36 -30.05 -2.43
N SER A 53 -39.36 -28.83 -1.90
CA SER A 53 -39.61 -28.47 -0.49
C SER A 53 -40.99 -27.82 -0.34
N GLU A 54 -41.87 -28.41 0.47
CA GLU A 54 -43.12 -27.80 0.97
C GLU A 54 -42.87 -26.99 2.27
N PRO A 55 -43.59 -25.88 2.50
CA PRO A 55 -43.50 -25.12 3.76
C PRO A 55 -44.46 -25.64 4.85
N PRO A 56 -44.13 -25.43 6.14
CA PRO A 56 -44.80 -26.06 7.28
C PRO A 56 -46.07 -25.31 7.74
N SER A 57 -47.13 -26.06 8.05
CA SER A 57 -48.32 -25.57 8.76
C SER A 57 -48.09 -25.55 10.28
N ARG A 58 -48.42 -24.43 10.93
CA ARG A 58 -48.52 -24.28 12.39
C ARG A 58 -49.96 -24.54 12.85
N ASP A 59 -50.11 -25.38 13.87
CA ASP A 59 -51.27 -25.40 14.78
C ASP A 59 -51.34 -24.10 15.60
N PRO A 60 -52.54 -23.70 16.04
CA PRO A 60 -52.84 -23.91 17.47
C PRO A 60 -54.31 -24.29 17.79
N GLN A 61 -54.42 -25.11 18.83
CA GLN A 61 -55.63 -25.43 19.59
C GLN A 61 -56.18 -24.24 20.40
N ASP A 62 -57.52 -24.20 20.42
CA ASP A 62 -58.43 -23.98 21.57
C ASP A 62 -58.35 -22.68 22.40
N SER A 63 -59.40 -21.86 22.27
CA SER A 63 -60.12 -21.29 23.43
C SER A 63 -61.47 -20.70 23.03
N THR A 64 -62.50 -21.19 23.71
CA THR A 64 -63.88 -20.71 23.84
C THR A 64 -64.00 -19.23 24.21
N GLU A 65 -64.93 -18.48 23.58
CA GLU A 65 -65.99 -17.73 24.29
C GLU A 65 -66.97 -17.02 23.34
N SER A 66 -68.20 -16.89 23.84
CA SER A 66 -69.45 -16.50 23.21
C SER A 66 -69.60 -15.00 22.92
N GLY A 67 -70.30 -14.65 21.83
CA GLY A 67 -70.82 -13.30 21.62
C GLY A 67 -71.72 -13.18 20.38
N SER A 68 -73.00 -12.97 20.62
CA SER A 68 -74.13 -12.95 19.68
C SER A 68 -74.05 -11.99 18.48
N GLY A 69 -74.48 -12.46 17.30
CA GLY A 69 -74.81 -11.61 16.15
C GLY A 69 -75.71 -12.34 15.15
N TYR A 70 -76.98 -11.92 15.09
CA TYR A 70 -78.09 -12.52 14.36
C TYR A 70 -78.05 -12.14 12.87
N PHE A 71 -77.72 -13.05 11.95
CA PHE A 71 -77.99 -12.90 10.51
C PHE A 71 -78.33 -14.26 9.85
N PRO A 72 -79.33 -14.33 8.96
CA PRO A 72 -79.88 -15.58 8.42
C PRO A 72 -78.92 -16.28 7.43
N PRO A 73 -79.08 -17.60 7.18
CA PRO A 73 -78.15 -18.39 6.40
C PRO A 73 -78.21 -18.01 4.92
N VAL A 74 -77.16 -17.37 4.43
CA VAL A 74 -76.93 -17.22 2.98
C VAL A 74 -76.49 -18.58 2.45
N GLN A 75 -77.31 -19.18 1.59
CA GLN A 75 -76.92 -20.33 0.77
C GLN A 75 -75.69 -19.95 -0.06
N THR A 76 -74.50 -20.32 0.40
CA THR A 76 -73.29 -20.23 -0.41
C THR A 76 -73.36 -21.34 -1.44
N LYS A 77 -73.80 -20.99 -2.66
CA LYS A 77 -73.53 -21.80 -3.85
C LYS A 77 -72.03 -22.08 -3.87
N SER A 78 -71.68 -23.35 -3.75
CA SER A 78 -70.32 -23.86 -3.88
C SER A 78 -69.73 -23.39 -5.20
N TYR A 79 -68.91 -22.34 -5.16
CA TYR A 79 -68.15 -21.87 -6.30
C TYR A 79 -67.00 -22.86 -6.51
N VAL A 80 -67.21 -23.83 -7.40
CA VAL A 80 -66.11 -24.66 -7.92
C VAL A 80 -65.17 -23.72 -8.66
N PRO A 81 -63.93 -23.50 -8.20
CA PRO A 81 -63.01 -22.62 -8.90
C PRO A 81 -62.68 -23.29 -10.23
N ARG A 82 -63.06 -22.64 -11.33
CA ARG A 82 -62.68 -23.04 -12.70
C ARG A 82 -61.14 -23.02 -12.75
N ARG A 83 -60.49 -24.18 -12.57
CA ARG A 83 -59.06 -24.34 -12.91
C ARG A 83 -58.91 -23.86 -14.35
N ARG A 84 -58.22 -22.73 -14.55
CA ARG A 84 -57.81 -22.31 -15.90
C ARG A 84 -57.01 -23.48 -16.47
N LYS A 85 -57.51 -24.08 -17.55
CA LYS A 85 -56.77 -25.11 -18.27
C LYS A 85 -55.41 -24.53 -18.65
N PHE A 86 -54.35 -25.26 -18.35
CA PHE A 86 -53.02 -24.92 -18.83
C PHE A 86 -53.07 -24.87 -20.35
N VAL A 87 -52.94 -23.68 -20.93
CA VAL A 87 -52.79 -23.50 -22.37
C VAL A 87 -51.31 -23.69 -22.66
N SER A 88 -50.98 -24.72 -23.42
CA SER A 88 -49.60 -24.97 -23.83
C SER A 88 -49.06 -23.76 -24.57
N ALA A 89 -47.83 -23.34 -24.25
CA ALA A 89 -47.07 -22.38 -25.07
C ALA A 89 -46.58 -23.02 -26.39
N ARG A 90 -46.85 -24.31 -26.60
CA ARG A 90 -46.57 -25.01 -27.86
C ARG A 90 -47.50 -24.47 -28.93
N LEU A 91 -46.91 -23.79 -29.89
CA LEU A 91 -47.58 -23.26 -31.07
C LEU A 91 -48.29 -24.39 -31.81
N LYS A 92 -49.57 -24.19 -32.17
CA LYS A 92 -50.31 -25.19 -32.94
C LYS A 92 -49.81 -25.19 -34.38
N GLU A 93 -49.66 -26.38 -34.94
CA GLU A 93 -49.29 -26.59 -36.33
C GLU A 93 -50.36 -25.94 -37.24
N GLY A 94 -49.95 -24.97 -38.07
CA GLY A 94 -50.82 -24.14 -38.90
C GLY A 94 -51.22 -22.76 -38.34
N GLU A 95 -51.07 -22.49 -37.04
CA GLU A 95 -51.28 -21.13 -36.47
C GLU A 95 -50.05 -20.21 -36.68
N LEU A 96 -48.95 -20.74 -37.23
CA LEU A 96 -47.67 -20.05 -37.42
C LEU A 96 -47.24 -19.93 -38.89
N ASP A 97 -48.17 -20.06 -39.84
CA ASP A 97 -47.86 -19.83 -41.26
C ASP A 97 -47.74 -18.35 -41.61
N ASP A 98 -48.15 -17.47 -40.71
CA ASP A 98 -47.85 -16.06 -40.85
C ASP A 98 -46.40 -15.79 -40.45
N LYS A 99 -45.47 -16.08 -41.37
CA LYS A 99 -44.07 -15.69 -41.30
C LYS A 99 -43.98 -14.25 -41.80
N PRO A 100 -44.10 -13.22 -40.94
CA PRO A 100 -44.30 -11.87 -41.43
C PRO A 100 -43.01 -11.31 -42.05
N TRP A 101 -41.86 -11.98 -41.82
CA TRP A 101 -40.59 -11.71 -42.48
C TRP A 101 -40.51 -12.22 -43.93
N VAL A 102 -41.46 -13.06 -44.38
CA VAL A 102 -41.54 -13.59 -45.75
C VAL A 102 -42.41 -12.71 -46.66
N ARG A 103 -43.35 -11.94 -46.08
CA ARG A 103 -44.24 -11.02 -46.81
C ARG A 103 -43.53 -9.86 -47.51
N GLY A 104 -42.26 -9.59 -47.20
CA GLY A 104 -41.49 -8.53 -47.86
C GLY A 104 -42.22 -7.18 -47.81
N LYS A 105 -42.51 -6.60 -48.98
CA LYS A 105 -43.22 -5.32 -49.14
C LYS A 105 -44.72 -5.40 -48.85
N ASP A 106 -45.30 -6.61 -48.80
CA ASP A 106 -46.73 -6.85 -48.63
C ASP A 106 -47.15 -6.94 -47.14
N ASP A 107 -46.21 -6.75 -46.21
CA ASP A 107 -46.50 -6.62 -44.77
C ASP A 107 -47.13 -5.24 -44.47
N PRO A 108 -48.32 -5.16 -43.85
CA PRO A 108 -48.92 -3.88 -43.47
C PRO A 108 -48.04 -3.04 -42.52
N ASN A 109 -47.10 -3.68 -41.80
CA ASN A 109 -46.11 -3.04 -40.94
C ASN A 109 -44.74 -2.83 -41.61
N TYR A 110 -44.60 -3.07 -42.92
CA TYR A 110 -43.32 -3.00 -43.65
C TYR A 110 -42.58 -1.67 -43.45
N LYS A 111 -43.30 -0.54 -43.54
CA LYS A 111 -42.72 0.80 -43.33
C LYS A 111 -42.21 0.99 -41.90
N ARG A 112 -42.97 0.54 -40.90
CA ARG A 112 -42.59 0.61 -39.48
C ARG A 112 -41.35 -0.22 -39.19
N ARG A 113 -41.29 -1.48 -39.66
CA ARG A 113 -40.13 -2.36 -39.50
C ARG A 113 -38.86 -1.82 -40.16
N ARG A 114 -38.99 -1.14 -41.31
CA ARG A 114 -37.85 -0.47 -41.97
C ARG A 114 -37.30 0.67 -41.10
N TRP A 115 -38.19 1.46 -40.49
CA TRP A 115 -37.79 2.50 -39.54
C TRP A 115 -37.21 1.92 -38.25
N GLU A 116 -37.76 0.84 -37.70
CA GLU A 116 -37.21 0.14 -36.53
C GLU A 116 -35.79 -0.39 -36.82
N LYS A 117 -35.56 -1.02 -37.98
CA LYS A 117 -34.22 -1.43 -38.42
C LYS A 117 -33.29 -0.24 -38.63
N ALA A 118 -33.78 0.84 -39.25
CA ALA A 118 -33.00 2.05 -39.46
C ALA A 118 -32.60 2.69 -38.13
N MET A 119 -33.53 2.84 -37.18
CA MET A 119 -33.27 3.34 -35.83
C MET A 119 -32.25 2.47 -35.11
N PHE A 120 -32.38 1.14 -35.18
CA PHE A 120 -31.42 0.22 -34.58
C PHE A 120 -30.00 0.44 -35.11
N TRP A 121 -29.83 0.48 -36.44
CA TRP A 121 -28.52 0.73 -37.05
C TRP A 121 -28.00 2.14 -36.81
N ILE A 122 -28.88 3.14 -36.77
CA ILE A 122 -28.53 4.52 -36.42
C ILE A 122 -28.02 4.58 -34.97
N CYS A 123 -28.69 3.93 -34.03
CA CYS A 123 -28.25 3.89 -32.63
C CYS A 123 -26.90 3.19 -32.47
N ILE A 124 -26.67 2.08 -33.19
CA ILE A 124 -25.36 1.41 -33.22
C ILE A 124 -24.30 2.34 -33.80
N ALA A 125 -24.56 2.96 -34.95
CA ALA A 125 -23.63 3.88 -35.59
C ALA A 125 -23.33 5.08 -34.68
N LEU A 126 -24.35 5.65 -34.02
CA LEU A 126 -24.20 6.73 -33.06
C LEU A 126 -23.34 6.29 -31.87
N GLY A 127 -23.57 5.08 -31.33
CA GLY A 127 -22.75 4.52 -30.25
C GLY A 127 -21.28 4.38 -30.65
N VAL A 128 -21.00 3.89 -31.87
CA VAL A 128 -19.64 3.80 -32.42
C VAL A 128 -19.02 5.18 -32.60
N VAL A 129 -19.76 6.15 -33.14
CA VAL A 129 -19.27 7.53 -33.34
C VAL A 129 -18.98 8.21 -32.00
N ILE A 130 -19.87 8.08 -31.02
CA ILE A 130 -19.66 8.61 -29.66
C ILE A 130 -18.46 7.95 -29.01
N GLY A 131 -18.33 6.62 -29.08
CA GLY A 131 -17.18 5.89 -28.56
C GLY A 131 -15.87 6.35 -29.21
N ALA A 132 -15.84 6.47 -30.54
CA ALA A 132 -14.68 6.98 -31.27
C ALA A 132 -14.35 8.43 -30.89
N ALA A 133 -15.37 9.28 -30.72
CA ALA A 133 -15.18 10.66 -30.27
C ALA A 133 -14.58 10.72 -28.86
N ILE A 134 -15.08 9.93 -27.90
CA ILE A 134 -14.52 9.84 -26.55
C ILE A 134 -13.05 9.39 -26.63
N CYS A 135 -12.74 8.32 -27.35
CA CYS A 135 -11.36 7.86 -27.52
C CYS A 135 -10.47 8.94 -28.17
N ALA A 136 -10.97 9.68 -29.14
CA ALA A 136 -10.23 10.76 -29.78
C ALA A 136 -9.99 11.93 -28.82
N PHE A 137 -11.01 12.36 -28.07
CA PHE A 137 -10.87 13.43 -27.08
C PHE A 137 -9.90 13.05 -25.96
N GLU A 138 -9.95 11.81 -25.47
CA GLU A 138 -8.98 11.32 -24.49
C GLU A 138 -7.57 11.21 -25.08
N TYR A 139 -7.42 10.72 -26.30
CA TYR A 139 -6.11 10.69 -26.96
C TYR A 139 -5.51 12.09 -27.12
N MET A 140 -6.34 13.09 -27.45
CA MET A 140 -5.93 14.48 -27.57
C MET A 140 -5.69 15.15 -26.20
N SER A 141 -6.26 14.64 -25.11
CA SER A 141 -6.08 15.18 -23.76
C SER A 141 -4.79 14.68 -23.09
N VAL A 142 -4.26 13.53 -23.54
CA VAL A 142 -2.99 12.98 -23.05
C VAL A 142 -1.83 13.81 -23.59
N SER A 143 -1.16 14.57 -22.70
CA SER A 143 0.08 15.23 -23.07
C SER A 143 1.16 14.18 -23.32
N THR A 144 1.58 14.05 -24.58
CA THR A 144 2.81 13.36 -24.93
C THR A 144 3.95 14.36 -24.76
N GLY A 145 4.28 14.68 -23.51
CA GLY A 145 5.41 15.56 -23.22
C GLY A 145 6.66 15.07 -23.98
N VAL A 146 7.39 16.00 -24.60
CA VAL A 146 8.74 15.71 -25.10
C VAL A 146 9.62 15.55 -23.85
N PHE A 147 10.31 14.43 -23.75
CA PHE A 147 11.22 14.14 -22.64
C PHE A 147 12.64 13.97 -23.19
N CYS A 148 13.57 14.80 -22.73
CA CYS A 148 14.95 14.77 -23.15
C CYS A 148 15.79 14.00 -22.14
N PRO A 149 16.52 12.94 -22.54
CA PRO A 149 17.41 12.23 -21.62
C PRO A 149 18.47 13.20 -21.10
N ILE A 150 18.64 13.25 -19.78
CA ILE A 150 19.65 14.10 -19.11
C ILE A 150 20.75 13.28 -18.44
N TRP A 151 20.43 12.05 -18.04
CA TRP A 151 21.38 11.17 -17.37
C TRP A 151 20.89 9.72 -17.46
N GLU A 152 21.85 8.81 -17.61
CA GLU A 152 21.65 7.37 -17.64
C GLU A 152 22.85 6.71 -16.97
N ASP A 153 22.60 5.62 -16.25
CA ASP A 153 23.62 4.79 -15.61
C ASP A 153 23.21 3.32 -15.75
N ASP A 154 24.04 2.55 -16.45
CA ASP A 154 23.88 1.10 -16.67
C ASP A 154 24.67 0.25 -15.66
N PHE A 155 25.25 0.89 -14.63
CA PHE A 155 25.96 0.25 -13.52
C PHE A 155 27.08 -0.71 -13.92
N HIS A 156 27.88 -0.36 -14.94
CA HIS A 156 29.16 -1.03 -15.19
C HIS A 156 30.11 -0.92 -13.99
N SER A 157 30.00 0.17 -13.24
CA SER A 157 30.63 0.42 -11.95
C SER A 157 29.81 1.47 -11.20
N ILE A 158 29.99 1.58 -9.88
CA ILE A 158 29.34 2.64 -9.09
C ILE A 158 30.11 3.95 -9.31
N ASP A 159 29.57 4.84 -10.14
CA ASP A 159 30.17 6.14 -10.43
C ASP A 159 30.00 7.12 -9.26
N THR A 160 31.10 7.40 -8.56
CA THR A 160 31.12 8.35 -7.44
C THR A 160 30.94 9.80 -7.88
N SER A 161 30.89 10.11 -9.18
CA SER A 161 30.46 11.41 -9.69
C SER A 161 28.94 11.58 -9.70
N ALA A 162 28.19 10.46 -9.71
CA ALA A 162 26.74 10.42 -9.74
C ALA A 162 26.12 9.96 -8.40
N TRP A 163 26.77 9.03 -7.69
CA TRP A 163 26.23 8.40 -6.49
C TRP A 163 27.06 8.74 -5.24
N ASN A 164 26.38 8.92 -4.12
CA ASN A 164 26.94 8.90 -2.78
C ASN A 164 26.44 7.66 -2.05
N TYR A 165 27.25 7.18 -1.10
CA TYR A 165 26.78 6.24 -0.08
C TYR A 165 26.28 7.02 1.12
N GLU A 166 25.17 6.57 1.69
CA GLU A 166 24.75 7.03 3.00
C GLU A 166 25.21 6.08 4.09
N TRP A 167 25.80 6.64 5.15
CA TRP A 167 26.27 5.90 6.31
C TRP A 167 25.56 6.40 7.55
N GLN A 168 24.56 5.65 7.97
CA GLN A 168 23.76 5.96 9.16
C GLN A 168 22.96 4.73 9.60
N ARG A 169 22.42 4.79 10.81
CA ARG A 169 21.40 3.86 11.34
C ARG A 169 20.01 4.52 11.30
N GLY A 170 18.95 3.73 11.42
CA GLY A 170 17.60 4.23 11.73
C GLY A 170 16.71 4.61 10.54
N GLY A 171 17.18 4.41 9.30
CA GLY A 171 16.35 4.42 8.09
C GLY A 171 15.48 5.65 7.88
N PHE A 172 16.01 6.86 8.08
CA PHE A 172 15.25 8.12 7.93
C PHE A 172 13.98 8.23 8.80
N GLY A 173 14.02 7.66 10.01
CA GLY A 173 12.89 7.72 10.93
C GLY A 173 11.89 6.57 10.78
N THR A 174 12.12 5.64 9.85
CA THR A 174 11.37 4.38 9.78
C THR A 174 11.66 3.44 10.95
N GLY A 175 12.78 3.66 11.66
CA GLY A 175 13.23 2.79 12.75
C GLY A 175 13.75 1.44 12.24
N SER A 176 14.25 1.41 11.01
CA SER A 176 14.80 0.22 10.39
C SER A 176 15.98 -0.37 11.17
N PHE A 177 16.16 -1.69 11.07
CA PHE A 177 17.10 -2.46 11.89
C PHE A 177 18.46 -2.64 11.24
N GLU A 178 18.62 -2.24 9.98
CA GLU A 178 19.91 -2.15 9.33
C GLU A 178 20.65 -0.86 9.67
N TRP A 179 21.95 -0.85 9.42
CA TRP A 179 22.73 0.36 9.27
C TRP A 179 23.41 0.31 7.90
N THR A 180 23.42 1.45 7.21
CA THR A 180 23.89 1.55 5.84
C THR A 180 25.38 1.87 5.82
N THR A 181 26.12 1.28 4.88
CA THR A 181 27.56 1.51 4.68
C THR A 181 27.92 1.42 3.19
N ASP A 182 29.19 1.62 2.82
CA ASP A 182 29.73 1.41 1.47
C ASP A 182 30.41 0.05 1.28
N ASP A 183 30.18 -0.90 2.19
CA ASP A 183 30.85 -2.19 2.14
C ASP A 183 30.63 -2.88 0.79
N PRO A 184 31.69 -3.38 0.13
CA PRO A 184 31.54 -4.10 -1.14
C PRO A 184 30.73 -5.39 -1.01
N LYS A 185 30.46 -5.89 0.20
CA LYS A 185 29.51 -6.98 0.43
C LYS A 185 28.05 -6.53 0.37
N ASN A 186 27.78 -5.24 0.59
CA ASN A 186 26.43 -4.67 0.60
C ASN A 186 26.09 -3.91 -0.68
N ALA A 187 27.07 -3.30 -1.34
CA ALA A 187 26.89 -2.62 -2.62
C ALA A 187 28.04 -2.93 -3.59
N TYR A 188 27.72 -3.59 -4.69
CA TYR A 188 28.69 -3.92 -5.75
C TYR A 188 28.01 -3.97 -7.12
N THR A 189 28.81 -4.05 -8.17
CA THR A 189 28.32 -4.15 -9.55
C THR A 189 28.88 -5.40 -10.22
N ASP A 190 28.07 -6.03 -11.07
CA ASP A 190 28.50 -7.12 -11.95
C ASP A 190 27.80 -7.02 -13.32
N ALA A 191 27.80 -8.10 -14.11
CA ALA A 191 27.15 -8.15 -15.42
C ALA A 191 25.62 -7.92 -15.40
N ASN A 192 24.96 -8.07 -14.25
CA ASN A 192 23.53 -7.86 -14.06
C ASN A 192 23.18 -6.45 -13.55
N GLY A 193 24.18 -5.64 -13.19
CA GLY A 193 24.03 -4.27 -12.70
C GLY A 193 24.48 -4.09 -11.25
N LEU A 194 23.94 -3.07 -10.58
CA LEU A 194 24.16 -2.76 -9.17
C LEU A 194 23.38 -3.75 -8.28
N HIS A 195 24.03 -4.26 -7.25
CA HIS A 195 23.43 -5.10 -6.23
C HIS A 195 23.46 -4.37 -4.89
N ILE A 196 22.30 -4.28 -4.24
CA ILE A 196 22.16 -3.79 -2.86
C ILE A 196 21.72 -4.97 -2.00
N VAL A 197 22.65 -5.57 -1.26
CA VAL A 197 22.46 -6.86 -0.58
C VAL A 197 22.63 -6.72 0.93
N PRO A 198 21.57 -6.93 1.72
CA PRO A 198 21.69 -6.97 3.17
C PRO A 198 22.49 -8.18 3.67
N THR A 199 23.36 -7.95 4.64
CA THR A 199 24.19 -8.99 5.30
C THR A 199 24.06 -8.88 6.81
N LEU A 200 24.26 -9.97 7.55
CA LEU A 200 24.37 -9.84 9.01
C LEU A 200 25.62 -9.02 9.37
N THR A 201 25.52 -8.22 10.43
CA THR A 201 26.66 -7.47 10.96
C THR A 201 27.81 -8.41 11.35
N THR A 202 27.52 -9.60 11.89
CA THR A 202 28.52 -10.64 12.22
C THR A 202 29.26 -11.23 11.02
N ASP A 203 28.63 -11.22 9.84
CA ASP A 203 29.18 -11.88 8.64
C ASP A 203 30.02 -10.89 7.80
N SER A 204 29.80 -9.60 8.03
CA SER A 204 30.40 -8.49 7.29
C SER A 204 31.41 -7.70 8.10
N THR A 205 31.47 -7.89 9.43
CA THR A 205 32.41 -7.20 10.33
C THR A 205 33.08 -8.17 11.30
N ASN A 206 34.03 -7.68 12.09
CA ASN A 206 34.63 -8.43 13.21
C ASN A 206 33.80 -8.33 14.52
N ILE A 207 32.59 -7.75 14.47
CA ILE A 207 31.72 -7.63 15.64
C ILE A 207 31.17 -9.02 15.97
N THR A 208 31.44 -9.48 17.19
CA THR A 208 30.98 -10.79 17.66
C THR A 208 29.50 -10.77 18.05
N LEU A 209 28.91 -11.95 18.16
CA LEU A 209 27.53 -12.07 18.62
C LEU A 209 27.33 -11.46 20.02
N ASP A 210 28.28 -11.68 20.94
CA ASP A 210 28.21 -11.11 22.29
C ASP A 210 28.28 -9.57 22.25
N GLN A 211 29.10 -9.01 21.37
CA GLN A 211 29.21 -7.57 21.17
C GLN A 211 27.95 -6.94 20.57
N ILE A 212 27.20 -7.68 19.74
CA ILE A 212 25.89 -7.20 19.28
C ILE A 212 24.96 -6.95 20.46
N TYR A 213 24.95 -7.85 21.45
CA TYR A 213 24.04 -7.78 22.58
C TYR A 213 24.54 -6.92 23.75
N ASP A 214 25.85 -6.74 23.92
CA ASP A 214 26.38 -6.04 25.08
C ASP A 214 27.78 -5.45 24.90
N GLY A 215 28.02 -4.32 25.57
CA GLY A 215 29.36 -3.81 25.83
C GLY A 215 30.13 -3.29 24.61
N TYR A 216 29.50 -3.14 23.44
CA TYR A 216 30.14 -2.65 22.22
C TYR A 216 29.61 -1.29 21.80
N VAL A 217 30.44 -0.50 21.13
CA VAL A 217 30.07 0.82 20.61
C VAL A 217 30.42 0.90 19.14
N ILE A 218 29.43 1.19 18.31
CA ILE A 218 29.66 1.70 16.96
C ILE A 218 29.62 3.23 17.04
N ASN A 219 30.65 3.89 16.53
CA ASN A 219 30.74 5.34 16.50
C ASN A 219 31.32 5.82 15.17
N MET A 220 30.42 6.02 14.19
CA MET A 220 30.75 6.50 12.85
C MET A 220 31.15 7.98 12.83
N THR A 221 30.90 8.72 13.91
CA THR A 221 31.33 10.12 14.06
C THR A 221 32.84 10.23 14.24
N THR A 222 33.44 9.30 14.99
CA THR A 222 34.90 9.27 15.21
C THR A 222 35.63 8.96 13.90
N ASP A 223 35.06 8.05 13.11
CA ASP A 223 35.59 7.66 11.81
C ASP A 223 35.33 8.72 10.72
N LYS A 224 34.51 9.75 11.03
CA LYS A 224 34.05 10.81 10.11
C LYS A 224 33.33 10.28 8.88
N THR A 225 32.67 9.14 9.02
CA THR A 225 31.99 8.47 7.92
C THR A 225 30.48 8.67 7.95
N CYS A 226 29.91 8.99 9.12
CA CYS A 226 28.47 9.22 9.23
C CYS A 226 28.02 10.38 8.33
N THR A 227 26.98 10.14 7.53
CA THR A 227 26.42 11.14 6.62
C THR A 227 25.21 11.88 7.20
N SER A 228 24.73 11.46 8.37
CA SER A 228 23.62 12.11 9.07
C SER A 228 24.07 13.33 9.85
N THR A 229 23.21 14.34 9.97
CA THR A 229 23.40 15.47 10.88
C THR A 229 22.92 15.16 12.31
N ASP A 230 22.15 14.09 12.49
CA ASP A 230 21.71 13.61 13.81
C ASP A 230 22.73 12.60 14.37
N TYR A 231 23.37 12.98 15.49
CA TYR A 231 24.38 12.14 16.15
C TYR A 231 23.83 10.79 16.65
N THR A 232 22.52 10.71 16.92
CA THR A 232 21.85 9.46 17.32
C THR A 232 21.77 8.47 16.16
N MET A 233 21.90 8.95 14.92
CA MET A 233 22.00 8.14 13.71
C MET A 233 23.44 7.74 13.35
N CYS A 234 24.42 8.22 14.12
CA CYS A 234 25.85 7.98 13.87
C CYS A 234 26.51 7.07 14.90
N SER A 235 25.86 6.81 16.03
CA SER A 235 26.44 6.00 17.09
C SER A 235 25.39 5.17 17.82
N ILE A 236 25.80 4.00 18.30
CA ILE A 236 25.03 3.17 19.21
C ILE A 236 25.96 2.41 20.14
N ARG A 237 25.51 2.22 21.38
CA ARG A 237 26.11 1.31 22.33
C ARG A 237 25.17 0.14 22.60
N SER A 238 25.64 -1.09 22.45
CA SER A 238 24.89 -2.26 22.92
C SER A 238 24.96 -2.36 24.44
N ASN A 239 23.83 -2.72 25.04
CA ASN A 239 23.70 -2.85 26.48
C ASN A 239 22.60 -3.86 26.81
N LYS A 240 23.00 -4.98 27.40
CA LYS A 240 22.10 -6.08 27.74
C LYS A 240 21.01 -5.68 28.74
N THR A 241 21.28 -4.71 29.63
CA THR A 241 20.32 -4.25 30.64
C THR A 241 19.22 -3.37 30.03
N SER A 242 19.55 -2.48 29.09
CA SER A 242 18.54 -1.68 28.39
C SER A 242 17.87 -2.44 27.24
N GLY A 243 18.54 -3.48 26.72
CA GLY A 243 18.06 -4.25 25.56
C GLY A 243 18.46 -3.62 24.22
N ASP A 244 19.26 -2.55 24.24
CA ASP A 244 19.84 -1.95 23.05
C ASP A 244 20.86 -2.91 22.45
N ILE A 245 20.69 -3.24 21.16
CA ILE A 245 21.64 -4.04 20.41
C ILE A 245 22.26 -3.21 19.29
N ILE A 246 23.49 -3.57 18.92
CA ILE A 246 24.04 -3.09 17.65
C ILE A 246 23.10 -3.53 16.52
N ASN A 247 22.88 -2.65 15.53
CA ASN A 247 22.02 -2.98 14.39
C ASN A 247 22.48 -4.32 13.77
N PRO A 248 21.61 -5.34 13.79
CA PRO A 248 22.03 -6.72 13.51
C PRO A 248 22.34 -6.97 12.04
N VAL A 249 21.93 -6.06 11.16
CA VAL A 249 22.04 -6.17 9.71
C VAL A 249 22.79 -4.96 9.16
N ARG A 250 23.63 -5.15 8.17
CA ARG A 250 24.21 -4.11 7.32
C ARG A 250 23.55 -4.15 5.95
N SER A 251 23.35 -2.98 5.37
CA SER A 251 22.87 -2.82 3.99
C SER A 251 23.58 -1.62 3.35
N ALA A 252 23.13 -1.20 2.18
CA ALA A 252 23.59 0.01 1.53
C ALA A 252 22.41 0.87 1.09
N ARG A 253 22.65 2.18 1.08
CA ARG A 253 21.75 3.17 0.51
C ARG A 253 22.57 4.11 -0.36
N LEU A 254 22.23 4.13 -1.65
CA LEU A 254 22.88 4.98 -2.64
C LEU A 254 21.96 6.14 -2.97
N THR A 255 22.53 7.33 -3.05
CA THR A 255 21.78 8.57 -3.31
C THR A 255 22.48 9.44 -4.34
N THR A 256 21.70 10.06 -5.24
CA THR A 256 22.21 11.05 -6.20
C THR A 256 22.24 12.48 -5.67
N ARG A 257 21.99 12.67 -4.36
CA ARG A 257 21.94 13.98 -3.68
C ARG A 257 23.12 14.87 -4.06
N HIS A 258 22.82 16.12 -4.41
CA HIS A 258 23.75 17.16 -4.88
C HIS A 258 24.59 16.80 -6.13
N LYS A 259 24.27 15.69 -6.81
CA LYS A 259 24.99 15.22 -8.02
C LYS A 259 24.08 15.14 -9.23
N LYS A 260 22.99 14.37 -9.13
CA LYS A 260 21.95 14.24 -10.17
C LYS A 260 20.59 14.51 -9.54
N THR A 261 19.96 15.58 -9.98
CA THR A 261 18.63 15.99 -9.54
C THR A 261 17.73 16.17 -10.75
N ILE A 262 16.43 16.08 -10.53
CA ILE A 262 15.44 16.37 -11.54
C ILE A 262 14.25 17.09 -10.93
N LYS A 263 13.76 18.11 -11.64
CA LYS A 263 12.44 18.68 -11.44
C LYS A 263 11.66 18.57 -12.73
N TYR A 264 10.55 17.87 -12.68
CA TYR A 264 9.68 17.54 -13.80
C TYR A 264 10.38 16.75 -14.90
N GLY A 265 9.81 15.61 -15.24
CA GLY A 265 10.38 14.70 -16.21
C GLY A 265 9.96 13.26 -15.96
N ARG A 266 10.85 12.35 -16.31
CA ARG A 266 10.70 10.92 -16.15
C ARG A 266 11.93 10.35 -15.46
N VAL A 267 11.68 9.45 -14.51
CA VAL A 267 12.70 8.59 -13.89
C VAL A 267 12.29 7.15 -14.15
N GLU A 268 13.17 6.36 -14.75
CA GLU A 268 12.96 4.93 -15.00
C GLU A 268 14.10 4.14 -14.37
N VAL A 269 13.74 3.20 -13.50
CA VAL A 269 14.70 2.32 -12.83
C VAL A 269 14.35 0.88 -13.20
N VAL A 270 15.26 0.19 -13.88
CA VAL A 270 15.09 -1.21 -14.23
C VAL A 270 15.68 -2.05 -13.10
N ALA A 271 14.84 -2.69 -12.30
CA ALA A 271 15.28 -3.43 -11.12
C ALA A 271 14.54 -4.76 -10.94
N LYS A 272 15.13 -5.65 -10.15
CA LYS A 272 14.56 -6.90 -9.66
C LYS A 272 14.55 -6.83 -8.14
N MET A 273 13.40 -7.03 -7.52
CA MET A 273 13.22 -6.88 -6.08
C MET A 273 13.79 -8.08 -5.31
N PRO A 274 14.26 -7.91 -4.06
CA PRO A 274 14.70 -9.00 -3.21
C PRO A 274 13.55 -9.93 -2.77
N GLN A 275 13.93 -11.14 -2.34
CA GLN A 275 13.07 -12.03 -1.56
C GLN A 275 13.65 -12.27 -0.15
N GLY A 276 12.77 -12.26 0.84
CA GLY A 276 13.13 -12.50 2.22
C GLY A 276 12.20 -11.76 3.17
N ASP A 277 11.77 -12.42 4.23
CA ASP A 277 10.90 -11.80 5.22
C ASP A 277 11.56 -10.56 5.80
N TRP A 278 10.76 -9.49 5.93
CA TRP A 278 11.16 -8.22 6.54
C TRP A 278 12.20 -7.41 5.76
N LEU A 279 12.45 -7.76 4.49
CA LEU A 279 13.19 -6.89 3.57
C LEU A 279 12.28 -5.81 2.98
N TRP A 280 12.80 -4.60 2.85
CA TRP A 280 12.09 -3.43 2.32
C TRP A 280 12.96 -2.73 1.28
N PRO A 281 12.93 -3.22 0.02
CA PRO A 281 13.49 -2.49 -1.12
C PRO A 281 12.70 -1.22 -1.41
N ALA A 282 13.43 -0.13 -1.68
CA ALA A 282 12.83 1.15 -2.03
C ALA A 282 13.57 1.81 -3.21
N ILE A 283 12.79 2.35 -4.14
CA ILE A 283 13.18 3.25 -5.21
C ILE A 283 12.36 4.51 -4.99
N TRP A 284 13.01 5.57 -4.51
CA TRP A 284 12.32 6.73 -3.97
C TRP A 284 13.15 7.98 -4.15
N MET A 285 12.54 9.13 -3.92
CA MET A 285 13.16 10.42 -4.16
C MET A 285 12.86 11.39 -3.03
N MET A 286 13.87 12.19 -2.71
CA MET A 286 13.80 13.25 -1.70
C MET A 286 14.19 14.59 -2.32
N PRO A 287 13.69 15.73 -1.78
CA PRO A 287 14.03 17.05 -2.29
C PRO A 287 15.51 17.35 -2.02
N ASP A 288 16.23 17.89 -3.01
CA ASP A 288 17.65 18.23 -2.87
C ASP A 288 17.88 19.36 -1.84
N THR A 289 16.85 20.18 -1.66
CA THR A 289 16.82 21.24 -0.64
C THR A 289 15.50 21.20 0.13
N GLU A 290 15.56 21.42 1.44
CA GLU A 290 14.38 21.50 2.31
C GLU A 290 13.70 22.88 2.20
N ALA A 291 13.23 23.25 1.00
CA ALA A 291 12.70 24.59 0.70
C ALA A 291 11.52 25.01 1.57
N TYR A 292 10.77 24.05 2.12
CA TYR A 292 9.59 24.27 2.95
C TYR A 292 9.78 23.81 4.40
N GLY A 293 11.01 23.42 4.78
CA GLY A 293 11.37 22.87 6.08
C GLY A 293 11.53 21.35 6.07
N ALA A 294 11.80 20.79 7.25
CA ALA A 294 12.05 19.37 7.45
C ALA A 294 10.89 18.49 6.96
N TRP A 295 11.19 17.22 6.68
CA TRP A 295 10.21 16.23 6.27
C TRP A 295 8.98 16.18 7.22
N PRO A 296 7.74 16.03 6.70
CA PRO A 296 7.36 15.85 5.28
C PRO A 296 7.04 17.18 4.55
N MET A 297 7.39 18.34 5.12
CA MET A 297 6.98 19.63 4.53
C MET A 297 7.56 19.88 3.14
N SER A 298 8.76 19.37 2.87
CA SER A 298 9.42 19.49 1.56
C SER A 298 9.13 18.33 0.59
N GLY A 299 8.32 17.35 1.00
CA GLY A 299 7.87 16.24 0.16
C GLY A 299 8.82 15.03 0.12
N GLU A 300 8.29 13.90 -0.34
CA GLU A 300 8.98 12.66 -0.70
C GLU A 300 8.18 11.96 -1.80
N ILE A 301 8.85 11.33 -2.77
CA ILE A 301 8.20 10.60 -3.87
C ILE A 301 8.68 9.14 -3.85
N ASP A 302 7.80 8.22 -3.48
CA ASP A 302 8.08 6.79 -3.52
C ASP A 302 7.65 6.23 -4.87
N ILE A 303 8.63 5.96 -5.73
CA ILE A 303 8.37 5.39 -7.06
C ILE A 303 7.93 3.94 -6.89
N ALA A 304 8.67 3.17 -6.10
CA ALA A 304 8.35 1.77 -5.82
C ALA A 304 8.93 1.32 -4.48
N GLU A 305 8.03 0.88 -3.60
CA GLU A 305 8.36 0.14 -2.39
C GLU A 305 7.72 -1.24 -2.44
N SER A 306 8.40 -2.24 -1.87
CA SER A 306 7.86 -3.59 -1.75
C SER A 306 8.28 -4.24 -0.43
N ARG A 307 7.61 -5.32 -0.05
CA ARG A 307 8.00 -6.17 1.07
C ARG A 307 8.59 -7.47 0.53
N GLY A 308 9.74 -7.91 1.01
CA GLY A 308 10.36 -9.18 0.55
C GLY A 308 9.60 -10.44 0.98
N ASN A 309 8.61 -10.33 1.87
CA ASN A 309 7.80 -11.43 2.41
C ASN A 309 7.08 -12.22 1.31
N SER A 310 6.89 -13.53 1.51
CA SER A 310 6.23 -14.38 0.51
C SER A 310 4.76 -14.01 0.31
N PRO A 311 4.22 -13.98 -0.92
CA PRO A 311 2.79 -13.81 -1.14
C PRO A 311 1.93 -14.93 -0.53
N ASP A 312 2.53 -16.10 -0.24
CA ASP A 312 1.83 -17.24 0.34
C ASP A 312 1.49 -17.05 1.83
N ASN A 313 2.27 -16.26 2.55
CA ASN A 313 2.12 -16.04 3.98
C ASN A 313 1.90 -14.56 4.36
N TYR A 314 2.07 -13.63 3.43
CA TYR A 314 1.96 -12.19 3.69
C TYR A 314 1.13 -11.48 2.61
N THR A 315 0.12 -10.74 3.04
CA THR A 315 -0.66 -9.86 2.16
C THR A 315 0.19 -8.67 1.75
N ASP A 316 0.27 -8.40 0.45
CA ASP A 316 1.12 -7.33 -0.10
C ASP A 316 2.62 -7.53 0.20
N GLY A 317 3.07 -8.79 0.10
CA GLY A 317 4.47 -9.19 0.08
C GLY A 317 5.16 -8.85 -1.25
N ARG A 318 6.11 -9.69 -1.68
CA ARG A 318 6.99 -9.42 -2.84
C ARG A 318 6.29 -9.40 -4.19
N ASN A 319 5.00 -9.73 -4.23
CA ASN A 319 4.14 -9.60 -5.41
C ASN A 319 3.36 -8.27 -5.45
N SER A 320 3.67 -7.34 -4.54
CA SER A 320 3.03 -6.03 -4.43
C SER A 320 4.07 -4.92 -4.50
N VAL A 321 3.75 -3.86 -5.22
CA VAL A 321 4.52 -2.61 -5.26
C VAL A 321 3.58 -1.49 -4.85
N ILE A 322 4.07 -0.64 -3.96
CA ILE A 322 3.38 0.54 -3.44
C ILE A 322 4.12 1.77 -3.95
N SER A 323 3.35 2.79 -4.33
CA SER A 323 3.88 4.13 -4.59
C SER A 323 3.11 5.10 -3.70
N ALA A 324 3.79 6.11 -3.19
CA ALA A 324 3.20 7.12 -2.35
C ALA A 324 3.89 8.48 -2.54
N LEU A 325 3.21 9.51 -2.09
CA LEU A 325 3.77 10.85 -1.91
C LEU A 325 3.64 11.20 -0.44
N HIS A 326 4.73 11.46 0.27
CA HIS A 326 4.66 12.00 1.63
C HIS A 326 4.67 13.53 1.60
N TRP A 327 3.76 14.14 2.36
CA TRP A 327 3.59 15.59 2.42
C TRP A 327 2.69 15.96 3.59
N GLY A 328 3.02 17.04 4.28
CA GLY A 328 2.22 17.54 5.39
C GLY A 328 2.97 18.57 6.23
N PRO A 329 2.28 19.28 7.13
CA PRO A 329 2.92 20.28 8.00
C PRO A 329 3.80 19.66 9.10
N SER A 330 3.68 18.36 9.36
CA SER A 330 4.46 17.63 10.36
C SER A 330 4.42 16.11 10.11
N PRO A 331 5.37 15.33 10.66
CA PRO A 331 5.34 13.87 10.62
C PRO A 331 4.03 13.24 11.10
N LEU A 332 3.38 13.83 12.13
CA LEU A 332 2.13 13.30 12.70
C LEU A 332 0.91 13.50 11.78
N THR A 333 1.03 14.40 10.81
CA THR A 333 -0.05 14.80 9.89
C THR A 333 0.30 14.46 8.46
N ASP A 334 1.22 13.52 8.26
CA ASP A 334 1.62 13.11 6.93
C ASP A 334 0.43 12.58 6.11
N GLY A 335 0.29 13.11 4.91
CA GLY A 335 -0.85 12.94 4.01
C GLY A 335 -0.74 11.75 3.06
N PHE A 336 0.30 10.92 3.17
CA PHE A 336 0.62 9.87 2.20
C PHE A 336 -0.54 8.93 1.85
N TRP A 337 -1.39 8.60 2.83
CA TRP A 337 -2.55 7.73 2.65
C TRP A 337 -3.61 8.30 1.70
N ARG A 338 -3.59 9.61 1.44
CA ARG A 338 -4.45 10.28 0.45
C ARG A 338 -3.85 10.26 -0.96
N THR A 339 -2.58 9.92 -1.07
CA THR A 339 -1.77 10.00 -2.31
C THR A 339 -0.89 8.77 -2.44
N SER A 340 -1.49 7.60 -2.29
CA SER A 340 -0.82 6.31 -2.46
C SER A 340 -1.60 5.42 -3.42
N GLY A 341 -0.87 4.49 -4.03
CA GLY A 341 -1.38 3.49 -4.95
C GLY A 341 -0.62 2.19 -4.80
N LYS A 342 -1.21 1.10 -5.30
CA LYS A 342 -0.64 -0.24 -5.15
C LYS A 342 -0.95 -1.09 -6.37
N HIS A 343 0.04 -1.86 -6.82
CA HIS A 343 -0.14 -2.84 -7.87
C HIS A 343 0.33 -4.23 -7.45
N ASN A 344 -0.58 -5.21 -7.55
CA ASN A 344 -0.31 -6.60 -7.21
C ASN A 344 -0.28 -7.46 -8.47
N ILE A 345 0.80 -8.21 -8.66
CA ILE A 345 0.89 -9.22 -9.71
C ILE A 345 0.41 -10.58 -9.18
N LYS A 346 -0.22 -11.37 -10.06
CA LYS A 346 -0.78 -12.69 -9.73
C LYS A 346 0.11 -13.80 -10.29
N ARG A 347 0.25 -14.90 -9.53
CA ARG A 347 0.94 -16.14 -9.94
C ARG A 347 2.44 -15.99 -10.24
N THR A 348 3.02 -14.86 -9.89
CA THR A 348 4.47 -14.56 -9.89
C THR A 348 4.72 -13.48 -8.85
N ASP A 349 5.95 -12.99 -8.75
CA ASP A 349 6.33 -11.88 -7.89
C ASP A 349 7.46 -11.04 -8.52
N TYR A 350 7.72 -9.86 -7.96
CA TYR A 350 8.72 -8.91 -8.49
C TYR A 350 10.17 -9.33 -8.23
N SER A 351 10.39 -10.45 -7.53
CA SER A 351 11.73 -11.03 -7.37
C SER A 351 12.14 -11.97 -8.51
N LYS A 352 11.21 -12.33 -9.41
CA LYS A 352 11.47 -13.31 -10.48
C LYS A 352 12.07 -12.70 -11.75
N ALA A 353 11.84 -11.43 -12.02
CA ALA A 353 12.26 -10.77 -13.26
C ALA A 353 12.61 -9.31 -13.01
N PHE A 354 13.35 -8.73 -13.96
CA PHE A 354 13.52 -7.28 -14.01
C PHE A 354 12.23 -6.63 -14.46
N HIS A 355 11.88 -5.54 -13.80
CA HIS A 355 10.76 -4.67 -14.14
C HIS A 355 11.25 -3.24 -14.24
N THR A 356 10.57 -2.43 -15.06
CA THR A 356 10.83 -0.98 -15.12
C THR A 356 9.91 -0.27 -14.13
N TYR A 357 10.47 0.33 -13.10
CA TYR A 357 9.75 1.17 -12.14
C TYR A 357 9.88 2.62 -12.61
N GLY A 358 8.77 3.18 -13.06
CA GLY A 358 8.73 4.48 -13.71
C GLY A 358 8.00 5.53 -12.90
N LEU A 359 8.48 6.75 -12.99
CA LEU A 359 7.83 7.98 -12.55
C LEU A 359 7.73 8.92 -13.74
N GLU A 360 6.56 9.51 -13.97
CA GLU A 360 6.40 10.68 -14.83
C GLU A 360 5.75 11.80 -14.03
N TRP A 361 6.40 12.96 -14.02
CA TRP A 361 6.07 14.07 -13.14
C TRP A 361 6.17 15.39 -13.88
N THR A 362 5.14 16.20 -13.76
CA THR A 362 5.06 17.54 -14.32
C THR A 362 4.51 18.50 -13.26
N GLN A 363 4.37 19.77 -13.61
CA GLN A 363 3.70 20.75 -12.75
C GLN A 363 2.20 20.42 -12.56
N ASP A 364 1.57 19.71 -13.51
CA ASP A 364 0.13 19.47 -13.51
C ASP A 364 -0.28 18.11 -12.95
N TYR A 365 0.59 17.11 -13.09
CA TYR A 365 0.32 15.73 -12.66
C TYR A 365 1.59 14.98 -12.27
N LEU A 366 1.42 13.88 -11.55
CA LEU A 366 2.44 12.88 -11.26
C LEU A 366 1.82 11.50 -11.34
N PHE A 367 2.51 10.54 -11.95
CA PHE A 367 2.12 9.14 -11.87
C PHE A 367 3.33 8.21 -11.86
N THR A 368 3.14 7.05 -11.25
CA THR A 368 4.10 5.96 -11.24
C THR A 368 3.55 4.76 -12.01
N TYR A 369 4.42 3.94 -12.58
CA TYR A 369 4.04 2.79 -13.39
C TYR A 369 5.06 1.67 -13.32
N ILE A 370 4.63 0.47 -13.71
CA ILE A 370 5.48 -0.72 -13.83
C ILE A 370 5.49 -1.20 -15.28
N ASP A 371 6.65 -1.38 -15.88
CA ASP A 371 6.94 -1.87 -17.25
C ASP A 371 6.39 -1.01 -18.40
N SER A 372 5.16 -0.51 -18.27
CA SER A 372 4.48 0.30 -19.27
C SER A 372 3.67 1.38 -18.57
N LYS A 373 3.62 2.58 -19.16
CA LYS A 373 2.81 3.70 -18.67
C LYS A 373 1.31 3.39 -18.58
N LEU A 374 0.85 2.33 -19.25
CA LEU A 374 -0.53 1.85 -19.14
C LEU A 374 -0.80 1.10 -17.82
N LEU A 375 0.24 0.59 -17.16
CA LEU A 375 0.16 -0.11 -15.88
C LEU A 375 0.54 0.85 -14.76
N GLN A 376 -0.31 1.85 -14.54
CA GLN A 376 -0.12 2.84 -13.48
C GLN A 376 -0.32 2.19 -12.10
N VAL A 377 0.58 2.51 -11.18
CA VAL A 377 0.47 2.13 -9.75
C VAL A 377 -0.26 3.23 -8.99
N PHE A 378 0.10 4.48 -9.26
CA PHE A 378 -0.45 5.68 -8.66
C PHE A 378 -0.54 6.81 -9.68
N PHE A 379 -1.59 7.63 -9.60
CA PHE A 379 -1.78 8.82 -10.43
C PHE A 379 -2.40 9.94 -9.58
N ILE A 380 -1.88 11.15 -9.73
CA ILE A 380 -2.44 12.37 -9.17
C ILE A 380 -2.43 13.49 -10.20
N LYS A 381 -3.56 14.20 -10.29
CA LYS A 381 -3.64 15.51 -10.93
C LYS A 381 -3.62 16.56 -9.83
N PHE A 382 -2.62 17.45 -9.84
CA PHE A 382 -2.46 18.45 -8.78
C PHE A 382 -3.60 19.47 -8.78
N ASN A 383 -4.07 19.87 -9.96
CA ASN A 383 -5.24 20.73 -10.11
C ASN A 383 -6.50 19.92 -10.49
N ASP A 384 -7.12 19.28 -9.49
CA ASP A 384 -8.36 18.49 -9.62
C ASP A 384 -9.59 19.17 -8.99
N GLY A 385 -9.48 20.45 -8.64
CA GLY A 385 -10.51 21.20 -7.91
C GLY A 385 -10.26 21.30 -6.40
N SER A 386 -9.29 20.56 -5.84
CA SER A 386 -8.81 20.77 -4.45
C SER A 386 -8.05 22.09 -4.27
N GLY A 387 -7.56 22.69 -5.36
CA GLY A 387 -6.83 23.95 -5.37
C GLY A 387 -5.33 23.76 -5.09
N ASN A 388 -4.97 23.21 -3.93
CA ASN A 388 -3.57 22.89 -3.59
C ASN A 388 -3.47 21.69 -2.63
N MET A 389 -2.24 21.22 -2.40
CA MET A 389 -2.00 20.10 -1.50
C MET A 389 -2.49 20.39 -0.07
N TRP A 390 -2.34 21.60 0.46
CA TRP A 390 -2.87 21.96 1.79
C TRP A 390 -4.36 21.66 1.94
N ASN A 391 -5.16 22.08 0.97
CA ASN A 391 -6.60 21.83 0.93
C ASN A 391 -6.91 20.34 0.71
N ARG A 392 -6.15 19.66 -0.15
CA ARG A 392 -6.26 18.19 -0.34
C ARG A 392 -6.05 17.44 0.98
N GLY A 393 -5.16 17.94 1.84
CA GLY A 393 -4.84 17.32 3.12
C GLY A 393 -5.92 17.54 4.18
N ASP A 394 -6.80 18.52 3.93
CA ASP A 394 -7.77 19.03 4.89
C ASP A 394 -7.10 19.51 6.20
N PHE A 395 -5.85 19.98 6.11
CA PHE A 395 -5.06 20.35 7.29
C PHE A 395 -5.62 21.58 8.02
N GLY A 396 -6.41 22.41 7.33
CA GLY A 396 -7.10 23.55 7.93
C GLY A 396 -8.21 23.17 8.92
N SER A 397 -8.78 21.97 8.80
CA SER A 397 -9.86 21.50 9.69
C SER A 397 -9.42 20.37 10.64
N ALA A 398 -8.25 19.76 10.38
CA ALA A 398 -7.79 18.50 10.99
C ALA A 398 -7.34 18.56 12.47
N LEU A 399 -7.82 19.47 13.31
CA LEU A 399 -7.43 19.46 14.74
C LEU A 399 -8.60 19.56 15.72
N ALA A 400 -8.71 18.50 16.53
CA ALA A 400 -9.57 18.38 17.71
C ALA A 400 -9.25 19.41 18.82
N ASN A 401 -8.13 20.15 18.74
CA ASN A 401 -7.65 21.03 19.83
C ASN A 401 -7.41 22.51 19.42
N ARG A 402 -7.98 22.98 18.31
CA ARG A 402 -8.00 24.42 17.90
C ARG A 402 -6.64 25.16 17.86
N SER A 403 -5.52 24.46 17.83
CA SER A 403 -4.20 25.08 17.59
C SER A 403 -4.02 25.18 16.08
N ALA A 404 -3.86 26.36 15.51
CA ALA A 404 -3.75 26.51 14.06
C ALA A 404 -2.47 25.83 13.55
N LEU A 405 -2.58 24.90 12.59
CA LEU A 405 -1.41 24.43 11.84
C LEU A 405 -0.94 25.58 10.95
N PHE A 406 0.35 25.86 10.97
CA PHE A 406 0.97 26.77 10.02
C PHE A 406 1.00 26.10 8.65
N ASN A 407 0.60 26.82 7.59
CA ASN A 407 0.68 26.34 6.22
C ASN A 407 2.06 26.69 5.62
N PRO A 408 2.99 25.71 5.51
CA PRO A 408 4.34 25.95 5.01
C PRO A 408 4.42 26.25 3.51
N TRP A 409 3.30 26.14 2.79
CA TRP A 409 3.22 26.31 1.34
C TRP A 409 2.43 27.56 0.92
N SER A 410 1.87 28.29 1.88
CA SER A 410 0.98 29.44 1.66
C SER A 410 1.58 30.55 0.79
N GLN A 411 2.91 30.67 0.79
CA GLN A 411 3.68 31.63 0.00
C GLN A 411 3.77 31.30 -1.50
N THR A 412 3.52 30.04 -1.89
CA THR A 412 3.75 29.58 -3.28
C THR A 412 2.54 29.84 -4.17
N GLY A 413 1.33 29.59 -3.66
CA GLY A 413 0.10 29.63 -4.45
C GLY A 413 -0.02 28.53 -5.51
N LEU A 414 0.91 27.56 -5.56
CA LEU A 414 0.92 26.49 -6.55
C LEU A 414 0.12 25.27 -6.06
N ALA A 415 -0.51 24.57 -7.01
CA ALA A 415 -1.32 23.40 -6.71
C ALA A 415 -0.49 22.17 -6.31
N ASN A 416 0.75 22.09 -6.82
CA ASN A 416 1.63 20.93 -6.70
C ASN A 416 2.67 21.02 -5.58
N THR A 417 2.77 22.14 -4.86
CA THR A 417 3.69 22.29 -3.71
C THR A 417 3.39 21.22 -2.65
N PRO A 418 4.38 20.44 -2.16
CA PRO A 418 5.83 20.68 -2.26
C PRO A 418 6.56 19.97 -3.43
N PHE A 419 5.84 19.32 -4.34
CA PHE A 419 6.38 18.64 -5.52
C PHE A 419 6.66 19.61 -6.68
N ASP A 420 7.29 20.73 -6.35
CA ASP A 420 7.66 21.82 -7.26
C ASP A 420 9.16 22.20 -7.16
N GLN A 421 9.94 21.41 -6.41
CA GLN A 421 11.39 21.54 -6.22
C GLN A 421 12.19 20.49 -6.98
N GLU A 422 13.51 20.54 -6.94
CA GLU A 422 14.36 19.46 -7.49
C GLU A 422 14.47 18.31 -6.50
N PHE A 423 14.38 17.07 -7.01
CA PHE A 423 14.48 15.84 -6.22
C PHE A 423 15.65 14.99 -6.70
N TYR A 424 16.32 14.31 -5.77
CA TYR A 424 17.35 13.31 -6.04
C TYR A 424 16.82 11.91 -5.83
N LEU A 425 17.43 10.91 -6.47
CA LEU A 425 17.04 9.50 -6.40
C LEU A 425 17.78 8.79 -5.26
N ILE A 426 17.09 7.88 -4.59
CA ILE A 426 17.60 6.99 -3.57
C ILE A 426 17.25 5.54 -3.94
N LEU A 427 18.23 4.66 -3.77
CA LEU A 427 18.09 3.21 -3.93
C LEU A 427 18.59 2.53 -2.65
N ASP A 428 17.76 1.71 -2.01
CA ASP A 428 18.18 0.91 -0.87
C ASP A 428 17.35 -0.36 -0.65
N VAL A 429 17.86 -1.18 0.27
CA VAL A 429 17.13 -2.30 0.87
C VAL A 429 17.22 -2.17 2.38
N ALA A 430 16.17 -1.60 2.97
CA ALA A 430 15.99 -1.55 4.41
C ALA A 430 15.55 -2.93 4.96
N VAL A 431 15.67 -3.12 6.28
CA VAL A 431 15.33 -4.36 6.96
C VAL A 431 14.57 -4.08 8.25
N GLY A 432 13.35 -4.60 8.33
CA GLY A 432 12.45 -4.31 9.44
C GLY A 432 12.18 -2.81 9.59
N GLY A 433 11.49 -2.45 10.68
CA GLY A 433 11.07 -1.07 10.93
C GLY A 433 10.02 -1.00 12.02
N THR A 434 9.88 0.15 12.64
CA THR A 434 8.94 0.40 13.76
C THR A 434 7.87 1.44 13.43
N ASN A 435 7.72 1.79 12.16
CA ASN A 435 6.83 2.84 11.69
C ASN A 435 5.45 2.33 11.21
N GLY A 436 5.10 1.06 11.47
CA GLY A 436 3.85 0.47 11.01
C GLY A 436 3.88 -0.10 9.59
N TYR A 437 5.02 -0.06 8.89
CA TYR A 437 5.12 -0.60 7.51
C TYR A 437 4.77 -2.09 7.46
N TRP A 438 5.13 -2.86 8.48
CA TRP A 438 4.56 -4.17 8.74
C TRP A 438 3.61 -4.08 9.93
N PRO A 439 2.31 -4.34 9.78
CA PRO A 439 1.38 -4.28 10.90
C PRO A 439 1.71 -5.32 11.99
N ASP A 440 1.56 -4.93 13.25
CA ASP A 440 1.71 -5.82 14.39
C ASP A 440 0.70 -6.99 14.33
N GLY A 441 1.16 -8.19 14.71
CA GLY A 441 0.33 -9.41 14.72
C GLY A 441 0.10 -10.07 13.35
N VAL A 442 0.72 -9.57 12.27
CA VAL A 442 0.60 -10.16 10.93
C VAL A 442 1.77 -11.09 10.61
N SER A 443 1.48 -12.27 10.04
CA SER A 443 2.46 -13.23 9.51
C SER A 443 3.64 -13.54 10.43
N ASN A 444 3.36 -13.74 11.72
CA ASN A 444 4.37 -14.03 12.75
C ASN A 444 5.51 -13.01 12.84
N LYS A 445 5.21 -11.72 12.57
CA LYS A 445 6.14 -10.61 12.81
C LYS A 445 6.73 -10.73 14.23
N PRO A 446 8.07 -10.85 14.37
CA PRO A 446 8.69 -11.18 15.65
C PRO A 446 8.90 -9.99 16.61
N TRP A 447 8.59 -8.77 16.17
CA TRP A 447 8.67 -7.56 16.99
C TRP A 447 7.33 -6.81 16.98
N GLY A 448 7.12 -5.97 17.99
CA GLY A 448 6.01 -5.01 18.02
C GLY A 448 6.57 -3.59 17.92
N ASP A 449 5.93 -2.72 17.14
CA ASP A 449 6.52 -1.41 16.79
C ASP A 449 6.77 -0.51 18.01
N GLY A 450 5.89 -0.57 19.01
CA GLY A 450 6.05 0.18 20.27
C GLY A 450 7.01 -0.44 21.29
N SER A 451 7.65 -1.57 20.99
CA SER A 451 8.59 -2.21 21.93
C SER A 451 9.93 -1.47 21.97
N LEU A 452 10.46 -1.28 23.18
CA LEU A 452 11.81 -0.72 23.37
C LEU A 452 12.92 -1.67 22.88
N THR A 453 12.58 -2.93 22.60
CA THR A 453 13.53 -3.99 22.22
C THR A 453 13.24 -4.56 20.83
N SER A 454 12.53 -3.83 19.97
CA SER A 454 12.14 -4.29 18.62
C SER A 454 13.29 -4.87 17.79
N PRO A 455 14.47 -4.18 17.67
CA PRO A 455 15.59 -4.74 16.92
C PRO A 455 16.11 -6.05 17.53
N LYS A 456 16.09 -6.15 18.86
CA LYS A 456 16.49 -7.36 19.59
C LYS A 456 15.54 -8.52 19.31
N SER A 457 14.22 -8.31 19.43
CA SER A 457 13.23 -9.36 19.17
C SER A 457 13.28 -9.83 17.71
N PHE A 458 13.47 -8.89 16.77
CA PHE A 458 13.75 -9.22 15.38
C PHE A 458 14.98 -10.14 15.26
N TYR A 459 16.11 -9.78 15.86
CA TYR A 459 17.34 -10.56 15.71
C TYR A 459 17.34 -11.90 16.46
N ASP A 460 16.68 -11.98 17.62
CA ASP A 460 16.48 -13.22 18.36
C ASP A 460 15.69 -14.25 17.50
N ALA A 461 14.76 -13.76 16.68
CA ALA A 461 13.97 -14.58 15.77
C ALA A 461 14.66 -14.91 14.42
N ARG A 462 15.96 -14.62 14.26
CA ARG A 462 16.68 -14.84 12.98
C ARG A 462 16.61 -16.25 12.44
N ASN A 463 16.52 -17.27 13.30
CA ASN A 463 16.38 -18.65 12.85
C ASN A 463 15.07 -18.91 12.09
N ILE A 464 14.08 -18.02 12.22
CA ILE A 464 12.78 -18.08 11.53
C ILE A 464 12.86 -17.34 10.19
N TRP A 465 13.31 -16.08 10.19
CA TRP A 465 13.27 -15.26 8.98
C TRP A 465 14.50 -15.37 8.10
N LEU A 466 15.70 -15.60 8.64
CA LEU A 466 16.93 -15.63 7.84
C LEU A 466 16.94 -16.76 6.79
N PRO A 467 16.40 -17.97 7.04
CA PRO A 467 16.27 -18.99 6.00
C PRO A 467 15.40 -18.58 4.81
N THR A 468 14.52 -17.59 4.99
CA THR A 468 13.69 -17.06 3.90
C THR A 468 14.49 -16.12 2.98
N TRP A 469 15.61 -15.58 3.46
CA TRP A 469 16.51 -14.76 2.67
C TRP A 469 17.31 -15.69 1.77
N GLY A 470 17.02 -15.66 0.46
CA GLY A 470 17.74 -16.47 -0.51
C GLY A 470 19.27 -16.25 -0.49
N ALA A 471 20.03 -17.10 -1.16
CA ALA A 471 21.48 -16.94 -1.24
C ALA A 471 21.87 -15.78 -2.19
N GLY A 472 22.99 -15.11 -1.89
CA GLY A 472 23.57 -14.06 -2.73
C GLY A 472 22.55 -12.98 -3.09
N ASP A 473 22.48 -12.63 -4.37
CA ASP A 473 21.64 -11.55 -4.90
C ASP A 473 20.14 -11.77 -4.67
N ALA A 474 19.69 -12.99 -4.36
CA ALA A 474 18.26 -13.25 -4.15
C ALA A 474 17.69 -12.48 -2.94
N ARG A 475 18.52 -12.12 -1.95
CA ARG A 475 18.10 -11.26 -0.82
C ARG A 475 18.36 -9.77 -1.06
N GLY A 476 18.91 -9.40 -2.22
CA GLY A 476 19.22 -8.03 -2.59
C GLY A 476 18.34 -7.48 -3.70
N MET A 477 18.31 -6.16 -3.83
CA MET A 477 17.76 -5.50 -5.00
C MET A 477 18.86 -5.43 -6.06
N THR A 478 18.59 -5.95 -7.25
CA THR A 478 19.49 -5.80 -8.40
C THR A 478 18.93 -4.73 -9.32
N VAL A 479 19.68 -3.65 -9.55
CA VAL A 479 19.32 -2.54 -10.42
C VAL A 479 20.18 -2.59 -11.67
N LYS A 480 19.54 -2.82 -12.81
CA LYS A 480 20.20 -2.93 -14.11
C LYS A 480 20.54 -1.57 -14.69
N SER A 481 19.62 -0.60 -14.59
CA SER A 481 19.87 0.75 -15.07
C SER A 481 18.95 1.78 -14.44
N VAL A 482 19.40 3.03 -14.47
CA VAL A 482 18.63 4.23 -14.13
C VAL A 482 18.67 5.19 -15.31
N LYS A 483 17.52 5.79 -15.64
CA LYS A 483 17.42 6.83 -16.64
C LYS A 483 16.59 8.00 -16.12
N MET A 484 17.12 9.21 -16.28
CA MET A 484 16.41 10.46 -16.01
C MET A 484 16.23 11.25 -17.31
N SER A 485 15.02 11.73 -17.56
CA SER A 485 14.69 12.56 -18.72
C SER A 485 13.89 13.77 -18.30
N LYS A 486 14.31 14.98 -18.65
CA LYS A 486 13.62 16.22 -18.27
C LYS A 486 12.45 16.50 -19.20
N ALA A 487 11.34 17.02 -18.66
CA ALA A 487 10.21 17.49 -19.47
C ALA A 487 10.57 18.78 -20.23
N GLY A 488 10.29 18.83 -21.54
CA GLY A 488 10.55 19.99 -22.40
C GLY A 488 11.13 19.62 -23.76
N ALA A 489 11.26 20.61 -24.64
CA ALA A 489 11.89 20.42 -25.95
C ALA A 489 13.41 20.24 -25.81
N CYS A 490 13.94 19.33 -26.63
CA CYS A 490 15.34 19.27 -27.02
C CYS A 490 15.45 19.97 -28.39
#